data_AF-A0A844MF62-F1
#
_entry.id   AF-A0A844MF62-F1
#
_cell.length_a   1.000
_cell.length_b   1.000
_cell.length_c   1.000
_cell.angle_alpha   90.00
_cell.angle_beta   90.00
_cell.angle_gamma   90.00
#
_symmetry.space_group_name_H-M   'P 1'
#
loop_
_entity.id
_entity.type
_entity.pdbx_description
1 polymer ?
#
loop_
_entity_poly.entity_id
_entity_poly.type
_entity_poly.pdbx_seq_one_letter_code
_entity_poly.pdbx_strand_id
1 'polypeptide(L)'
;MAYQHGDAALAYIIGHEYAHAMQTAYGFQPRVTPISELQADCLAGVYLALIPNIVFDKRDILEIATLAHRIGDYQWGHRHHHGTPEQRVRAVVLGMKGAVNRSGIRACQVRRI
;
A
#
# COMPACT_ATOMS: atom_id res chain seq x y z
N MET A 1 16.09 -5.59 -0.75
CA MET A 1 15.57 -4.90 -1.95
C MET A 1 14.92 -3.57 -1.61
N ALA A 2 14.02 -3.48 -0.61
CA ALA A 2 13.38 -2.20 -0.24
C ALA A 2 14.34 -1.13 0.30
N TYR A 3 15.29 -1.49 1.17
CA TYR A 3 16.28 -0.56 1.73
C TYR A 3 17.13 0.18 0.68
N GLN A 4 17.22 -0.37 -0.55
CA GLN A 4 17.92 0.29 -1.66
C GLN A 4 17.16 1.49 -2.22
N HIS A 5 15.85 1.57 -1.91
CA HIS A 5 14.96 2.67 -2.28
C HIS A 5 14.78 3.67 -1.15
N GLY A 6 15.40 3.44 0.03
CA GLY A 6 15.31 4.32 1.20
C GLY A 6 14.60 3.68 2.40
N ASP A 7 14.52 4.41 3.51
CA ASP A 7 13.96 3.94 4.78
C ASP A 7 12.43 3.99 4.77
N ALA A 8 11.83 5.00 4.14
CA ALA A 8 10.38 5.07 3.95
C ALA A 8 9.86 3.92 3.08
N ALA A 9 10.64 3.49 2.09
CA ALA A 9 10.36 2.29 1.29
C ALA A 9 10.35 1.01 2.15
N LEU A 10 11.26 0.87 3.12
CA LEU A 10 11.23 -0.24 4.07
C LEU A 10 9.98 -0.18 4.97
N ALA A 11 9.65 1.01 5.49
CA ALA A 11 8.44 1.20 6.30
C ALA A 11 7.17 0.82 5.53
N TYR A 12 7.10 1.14 4.23
CA TYR A 12 5.99 0.74 3.37
C TYR A 12 5.83 -0.77 3.24
N ILE A 13 6.90 -1.54 3.00
CA ILE A 13 6.78 -3.02 2.98
C ILE A 13 6.29 -3.54 4.31
N ILE A 14 6.82 -3.05 5.43
CA ILE A 14 6.36 -3.49 6.76
C ILE A 14 4.86 -3.19 6.94
N GLY A 15 4.41 -2.01 6.53
CA GLY A 15 3.00 -1.63 6.56
C GLY A 15 2.13 -2.49 5.65
N HIS A 16 2.64 -2.90 4.49
CA HIS A 16 1.97 -3.76 3.53
C HIS A 16 1.79 -5.19 4.08
N GLU A 17 2.84 -5.79 4.62
CA GLU A 17 2.76 -7.12 5.25
C GLU A 17 1.85 -7.10 6.49
N TYR A 18 1.88 -6.01 7.26
CA TYR A 18 0.94 -5.83 8.36
C TYR A 18 -0.51 -5.74 7.85
N ALA A 19 -0.78 -5.11 6.70
CA ALA A 19 -2.10 -5.08 6.10
C ALA A 19 -2.59 -6.48 5.68
N HIS A 20 -1.71 -7.34 5.15
CA HIS A 20 -2.04 -8.74 4.88
C HIS A 20 -2.35 -9.52 6.16
N ALA A 21 -1.58 -9.30 7.22
CA ALA A 21 -1.87 -9.90 8.52
C ALA A 21 -3.27 -9.49 9.02
N MET A 22 -3.64 -8.22 8.86
CA MET A 22 -4.98 -7.72 9.22
C MET A 22 -6.08 -8.32 8.34
N GLN A 23 -5.87 -8.38 7.02
CA GLN A 23 -6.79 -9.03 6.07
C GLN A 23 -7.09 -10.48 6.50
N THR A 24 -6.06 -11.20 6.91
CA THR A 24 -6.14 -12.60 7.36
C THR A 24 -6.83 -12.70 8.71
N ALA A 25 -6.36 -11.94 9.71
CA ALA A 25 -6.84 -12.01 11.09
C ALA A 25 -8.33 -11.65 11.22
N TYR A 26 -8.83 -10.75 10.39
CA TYR A 26 -10.20 -10.26 10.42
C TYR A 26 -11.07 -10.77 9.25
N GLY A 27 -10.54 -11.65 8.40
CA GLY A 27 -11.31 -12.34 7.36
C GLY A 27 -11.88 -11.43 6.27
N PHE A 28 -11.25 -10.29 5.99
CA PHE A 28 -11.70 -9.36 4.93
C PHE A 28 -10.82 -9.39 3.67
N GLN A 29 -9.87 -10.32 3.60
CA GLN A 29 -9.02 -10.50 2.43
C GLN A 29 -9.84 -10.69 1.15
N PRO A 30 -9.64 -9.86 0.11
CA PRO A 30 -10.24 -10.09 -1.20
C PRO A 30 -9.77 -11.41 -1.82
N ARG A 31 -10.69 -12.16 -2.44
CA ARG A 31 -10.37 -13.45 -3.10
C ARG A 31 -9.52 -13.31 -4.37
N VAL A 32 -9.50 -12.12 -4.95
CA VAL A 32 -8.75 -11.81 -6.19
C VAL A 32 -7.42 -11.20 -5.78
N THR A 33 -6.31 -11.90 -6.07
CA THR A 33 -4.96 -11.53 -5.59
C THR A 33 -4.60 -10.07 -5.86
N PRO A 34 -4.74 -9.52 -7.09
CA PRO A 34 -4.46 -8.10 -7.33
C PRO A 34 -5.26 -7.15 -6.44
N ILE A 35 -6.53 -7.46 -6.15
CA ILE A 35 -7.37 -6.61 -5.30
C ILE A 35 -6.90 -6.69 -3.84
N SER A 36 -6.46 -7.87 -3.39
CA SER A 36 -5.89 -8.06 -2.05
C SER A 36 -4.62 -7.23 -1.86
N GLU A 37 -3.73 -7.26 -2.84
CA GLU A 37 -2.46 -6.52 -2.87
C GLU A 37 -2.68 -5.01 -2.89
N LEU A 38 -3.56 -4.52 -3.77
CA LEU A 38 -3.87 -3.10 -3.86
C LEU A 38 -4.57 -2.59 -2.58
N GLN A 39 -5.42 -3.39 -1.96
CA GLN A 39 -5.96 -3.03 -0.66
C GLN A 39 -4.88 -2.98 0.44
N ALA A 40 -3.93 -3.92 0.42
CA ALA A 40 -2.79 -3.90 1.34
C ALA A 40 -1.92 -2.65 1.14
N ASP A 41 -1.66 -2.24 -0.11
CA ASP A 41 -0.98 -0.98 -0.43
C ASP A 41 -1.70 0.24 0.13
N CYS A 42 -3.02 0.31 -0.05
CA CYS A 42 -3.82 1.39 0.52
C CYS A 42 -3.78 1.41 2.05
N LEU A 43 -3.96 0.26 2.69
CA LEU A 43 -3.91 0.16 4.15
C LEU A 43 -2.52 0.54 4.68
N ALA A 44 -1.45 0.13 4.02
CA ALA A 44 -0.09 0.54 4.33
C ALA A 44 0.05 2.07 4.31
N GLY A 45 -0.48 2.73 3.28
CA GLY A 45 -0.52 4.19 3.19
C GLY A 45 -1.25 4.84 4.37
N VAL A 46 -2.37 4.26 4.82
CA VAL A 46 -3.08 4.73 6.03
C VAL A 46 -2.22 4.55 7.28
N TYR A 47 -1.60 3.38 7.45
CA TYR A 47 -0.78 3.09 8.62
C TYR A 47 0.41 4.03 8.74
N LEU A 48 1.16 4.23 7.65
CA LEU A 48 2.29 5.15 7.62
C LEU A 48 1.89 6.58 7.98
N ALA A 49 0.80 7.07 7.39
CA ALA A 49 0.31 8.43 7.65
C ALA A 49 -0.25 8.65 9.07
N LEU A 50 -0.48 7.58 9.83
CA LEU A 50 -0.97 7.63 11.21
C LEU A 50 0.12 7.33 12.26
N ILE A 51 1.38 7.11 11.85
CA ILE A 51 2.46 6.89 12.81
C ILE A 51 2.66 8.17 13.64
N PRO A 52 2.54 8.12 14.98
CA PRO A 52 2.68 9.30 15.80
C PRO A 52 4.09 9.86 15.73
N ASN A 53 4.21 11.20 15.69
CA ASN A 53 5.47 11.94 15.68
C ASN A 53 6.37 11.70 14.45
N ILE A 54 5.84 11.10 13.37
CA ILE A 54 6.51 10.98 12.08
C ILE A 54 5.75 11.81 11.04
N VAL A 55 6.49 12.60 10.26
CA VAL A 55 5.97 13.32 9.09
C VAL A 55 6.80 12.90 7.89
N PHE A 56 6.14 12.25 6.93
CA PHE A 56 6.78 11.85 5.68
C PHE A 56 6.94 13.07 4.79
N ASP A 57 8.17 13.38 4.40
CA ASP A 57 8.47 14.46 3.48
C ASP A 57 8.28 14.01 2.00
N LYS A 58 8.60 14.91 1.06
CA LYS A 58 8.45 14.60 -0.37
C LYS A 58 9.37 13.48 -0.83
N ARG A 59 10.59 13.38 -0.27
CA ARG A 59 11.54 12.33 -0.59
C ARG A 59 11.00 10.99 -0.09
N ASP A 60 10.52 10.93 1.14
CA ASP A 60 9.97 9.69 1.71
C ASP A 60 8.78 9.16 0.87
N ILE A 61 7.89 10.07 0.44
CA ILE A 61 6.78 9.72 -0.44
C ILE A 61 7.27 9.19 -1.80
N LEU A 62 8.35 9.75 -2.35
CA LEU A 62 8.95 9.28 -3.60
C LEU A 62 9.63 7.91 -3.44
N GLU A 63 10.26 7.64 -2.30
CA GLU A 63 10.85 6.33 -1.98
C GLU A 63 9.77 5.24 -1.94
N ILE A 64 8.65 5.52 -1.24
CA ILE A 64 7.48 4.65 -1.18
C ILE A 64 6.90 4.42 -2.59
N ALA A 65 6.66 5.50 -3.34
CA ALA A 65 6.06 5.43 -4.68
C ALA A 65 6.97 4.67 -5.66
N THR A 66 8.28 4.88 -5.59
CA THR A 66 9.26 4.19 -6.43
C THR A 66 9.27 2.70 -6.15
N LEU A 67 9.23 2.30 -4.88
CA LEU A 67 9.15 0.90 -4.54
C LEU A 67 7.80 0.28 -4.97
N ALA A 68 6.67 0.93 -4.68
CA ALA A 68 5.34 0.49 -5.10
C ALA A 68 5.25 0.30 -6.62
N HIS A 69 5.81 1.24 -7.39
CA HIS A 69 5.90 1.12 -8.84
C HIS A 69 6.76 -0.08 -9.26
N ARG A 70 7.94 -0.24 -8.65
CA ARG A 70 8.89 -1.31 -9.00
C ARG A 70 8.35 -2.71 -8.77
N ILE A 71 7.52 -2.91 -7.74
CA ILE A 71 6.94 -4.22 -7.40
C ILE A 71 5.62 -4.51 -8.11
N GLY A 72 5.11 -3.56 -8.90
CA GLY A 72 3.98 -3.81 -9.79
C GLY A 72 4.42 -4.55 -11.06
N ASP A 73 3.48 -5.22 -11.71
CA ASP A 73 3.72 -6.00 -12.92
C ASP A 73 2.49 -5.97 -13.86
N TYR A 74 2.64 -6.43 -15.10
CA TYR A 74 1.54 -6.55 -16.08
C TYR A 74 1.22 -8.02 -16.42
N GLN A 75 1.52 -8.96 -15.53
CA GLN A 75 1.36 -10.40 -15.75
C GLN A 75 -0.09 -10.85 -15.54
N TRP A 76 -1.03 -10.25 -16.27
CA TRP A 76 -2.46 -10.55 -16.15
C TRP A 76 -2.74 -12.06 -16.24
N GLY A 77 -3.59 -12.56 -15.35
CA GLY A 77 -3.94 -13.99 -15.28
C GLY A 77 -2.88 -14.88 -14.61
N HIS A 78 -1.70 -14.34 -14.29
CA HIS A 78 -0.71 -15.06 -13.50
C HIS A 78 -1.11 -15.05 -12.02
N ARG A 79 -0.87 -16.18 -11.31
CA ARG A 79 -1.22 -16.33 -9.89
C ARG A 79 -0.48 -15.36 -8.96
N HIS A 80 0.63 -14.80 -9.43
CA HIS A 80 1.45 -13.81 -8.74
C HIS A 80 1.32 -12.42 -9.38
N HIS A 81 0.18 -12.10 -10.01
CA HIS A 81 -0.06 -10.74 -10.45
C HIS A 81 -0.47 -9.88 -9.24
N HIS A 82 0.31 -8.84 -8.95
CA HIS A 82 0.09 -8.00 -7.76
C HIS A 82 -0.64 -6.67 -8.08
N GLY A 83 -0.97 -6.43 -9.35
CA GLY A 83 -1.46 -5.17 -9.87
C GLY A 83 -0.39 -4.39 -10.64
N THR A 84 -0.81 -3.47 -11.50
CA THR A 84 0.13 -2.67 -12.31
C THR A 84 0.93 -1.71 -11.44
N PRO A 85 2.15 -1.32 -11.87
CA PRO A 85 2.94 -0.29 -11.19
C PRO A 85 2.13 0.96 -10.80
N GLU A 86 1.29 1.46 -11.69
CA GLU A 86 0.47 2.65 -11.43
C GLU A 86 -0.69 2.37 -10.48
N GLN A 87 -1.27 1.17 -10.52
CA GLN A 87 -2.31 0.78 -9.55
C GLN A 87 -1.74 0.77 -8.14
N ARG A 88 -0.56 0.17 -7.95
CA ARG A 88 0.10 0.08 -6.64
C ARG A 88 0.45 1.46 -6.08
N VAL A 89 1.04 2.34 -6.89
CA VAL A 89 1.31 3.73 -6.50
C VAL A 89 0.02 4.48 -6.14
N ARG A 90 -1.03 4.35 -6.96
CA ARG A 90 -2.32 5.00 -6.67
C ARG A 90 -2.92 4.52 -5.35
N ALA A 91 -2.85 3.22 -5.08
CA ALA A 91 -3.40 2.63 -3.88
C ALA A 91 -2.72 3.15 -2.60
N VAL A 92 -1.38 3.12 -2.53
CA VAL A 92 -0.67 3.62 -1.34
C VAL A 92 -0.89 5.12 -1.12
N VAL A 93 -0.90 5.92 -2.20
CA VAL A 93 -1.17 7.36 -2.12
C VAL A 93 -2.62 7.65 -1.69
N LEU A 94 -3.59 6.85 -2.15
CA LEU A 94 -4.98 6.94 -1.72
C LEU A 94 -5.10 6.73 -0.20
N GLY A 95 -4.39 5.73 0.34
CA GLY A 95 -4.32 5.46 1.77
C GLY A 95 -3.77 6.63 2.58
N MET A 96 -2.61 7.15 2.18
CA MET A 96 -1.98 8.31 2.84
C MET A 96 -2.91 9.52 2.87
N LYS A 97 -3.55 9.86 1.74
CA LYS A 97 -4.54 10.95 1.65
C LYS A 97 -5.77 10.67 2.50
N GLY A 98 -6.22 9.42 2.54
CA GLY A 98 -7.36 8.99 3.35
C GLY A 98 -7.17 9.27 4.84
N ALA A 99 -5.96 9.03 5.36
CA ALA A 99 -5.61 9.35 6.75
C ALA A 99 -5.66 10.85 7.02
N VAL A 100 -5.05 11.68 6.17
CA VAL A 100 -5.05 13.15 6.29
C VAL A 100 -6.49 13.71 6.25
N ASN A 101 -7.33 13.18 5.37
CA ASN A 101 -8.71 13.64 5.20
C ASN A 101 -9.71 13.02 6.21
N ARG A 102 -9.23 12.38 7.30
CA ARG A 102 -10.04 11.70 8.34
C ARG A 102 -10.97 10.58 7.83
N SER A 103 -10.74 10.11 6.61
CA SER A 103 -11.40 8.91 6.09
C SER A 103 -10.76 7.65 6.66
N GLY A 104 -9.45 7.69 6.91
CA GLY A 104 -8.65 6.57 7.43
C GLY A 104 -8.83 5.32 6.58
N ILE A 105 -8.99 4.17 7.26
CA ILE A 105 -9.18 2.87 6.61
C ILE A 105 -10.41 2.80 5.68
N ARG A 106 -11.40 3.70 5.81
CA ARG A 106 -12.56 3.76 4.90
C ARG A 106 -12.18 4.19 3.48
N ALA A 107 -11.01 4.80 3.29
CA ALA A 107 -10.48 5.05 1.95
C ALA A 107 -10.13 3.74 1.21
N CYS A 108 -9.75 2.70 1.96
CA CYS A 108 -9.25 1.42 1.43
C CYS A 108 -10.35 0.35 1.27
N GLN A 109 -11.56 0.77 0.95
CA GLN A 109 -12.61 -0.15 0.54
C GLN A 109 -12.32 -0.63 -0.88
N VAL A 110 -12.42 -1.95 -1.12
CA VAL A 110 -12.17 -2.58 -2.44
C VAL A 110 -12.85 -1.86 -3.61
N ARG A 111 -14.03 -1.29 -3.41
CA ARG A 111 -14.77 -0.55 -4.46
C ARG A 111 -14.13 0.78 -4.88
N ARG A 112 -13.11 1.25 -4.15
CA ARG A 112 -12.45 2.54 -4.31
C ARG A 112 -10.98 2.41 -4.69
N ILE A 113 -10.48 1.18 -4.78
CA ILE A 113 -9.08 0.85 -5.05
C ILE A 113 -8.97 0.22 -6.44
#